data_AF-A0A2N5XHB9-F1
#
_entry.id   AF-A0A2N5XHB9-F1
#
_cell.length_a   1.000
_cell.length_b   1.000
_cell.length_c   1.000
_cell.angle_alpha   90.00
_cell.angle_beta   90.00
_cell.angle_gamma   90.00
#
_symmetry.space_group_name_H-M   'P 1'
#
loop_
_entity.id
_entity.type
_entity.pdbx_description
1 polymer ?
#
loop_
_entity_poly.entity_id
_entity_poly.type
_entity_poly.pdbx_seq_one_letter_code
_entity_poly.pdbx_strand_id
1 'polypeptide(L)'
;LALLLTGIVPDPATVLLLALLAGVAAGVAANTGHTLVDQEVEEARRARTTDHLHAVVRVLVGASAVAAPVLAALIGPHRVEEGAFTFEHGGAAFTLMLVGALLLPVAALVLGRADDRQGVPLRRDLREALRGGEPEDAPAPTGYFIALEGGDGAGKSTQVEALATWIRAKGHEVVVTREPGATALGKRLRSILLDVSETGISHRAEALLYAADRAEHVESVLRPALERGAVVISDRYIDSSVAYQGAGRDLSPTEIARISRWATGGLVPHLTVLLDVSPETARERFTEAPDRLESEPAEFHRRVRSGFLTLAAADPSRYLVVDAGREPEAVTTVIRHRLDRELPLSEQEVAAREEARRRAEEERKRREEEERRRREEEERAERERQEQLARLRAEEAERKKQEEERKRREEEERQAAEARRRAEEARRQAEEERRRREAEEAE
;
A
#
# COMPACT_ATOMS: atom_id res chain seq x y z
N LEU A 1 -26.67 27.71 23.50
CA LEU A 1 -25.87 28.89 23.09
C LEU A 1 -26.58 29.76 22.07
N ALA A 2 -26.95 29.25 20.88
CA ALA A 2 -27.64 30.06 19.86
C ALA A 2 -28.93 30.74 20.39
N LEU A 3 -29.82 30.00 21.06
CA LEU A 3 -31.03 30.56 21.71
C LEU A 3 -30.73 31.63 22.77
N LEU A 4 -29.62 31.48 23.51
CA LEU A 4 -29.18 32.46 24.51
C LEU A 4 -28.78 33.77 23.82
N LEU A 5 -28.02 33.67 22.73
CA LEU A 5 -27.57 34.82 21.94
C LEU A 5 -28.73 35.49 21.19
N THR A 6 -29.74 34.74 20.75
CA THR A 6 -30.94 35.29 20.08
C THR A 6 -31.64 36.32 20.95
N GLY A 7 -31.65 36.13 22.27
CA GLY A 7 -32.28 37.05 23.20
C GLY A 7 -31.41 38.21 23.66
N ILE A 8 -30.20 38.38 23.10
CA ILE A 8 -29.28 39.50 23.38
C ILE A 8 -29.17 40.41 22.16
N VAL A 9 -29.43 39.88 20.96
CA VAL A 9 -29.23 40.58 19.69
C VAL A 9 -30.53 41.26 19.24
N PRO A 10 -30.53 42.58 19.01
CA PRO A 10 -31.72 43.31 18.56
C PRO A 10 -31.95 43.20 17.05
N ASP A 11 -30.96 42.76 16.28
CA ASP A 11 -31.00 42.69 14.82
C ASP A 11 -31.81 41.47 14.33
N PRO A 12 -32.91 41.66 13.58
CA PRO A 12 -33.77 40.57 13.12
C PRO A 12 -33.06 39.59 12.18
N ALA A 13 -32.10 40.05 11.37
CA ALA A 13 -31.35 39.17 10.46
C ALA A 13 -30.46 38.19 11.24
N THR A 14 -29.74 38.69 12.25
CA THR A 14 -28.93 37.87 13.16
C THR A 14 -29.79 36.94 14.01
N VAL A 15 -30.96 37.40 14.46
CA VAL A 15 -31.95 36.57 15.17
C VAL A 15 -32.40 35.39 14.29
N LEU A 16 -32.72 35.63 13.02
CA LEU A 16 -33.09 34.57 12.07
C LEU A 16 -31.94 33.56 11.85
N LEU A 17 -30.70 34.04 11.70
CA LEU A 17 -29.53 33.18 11.56
C LEU A 17 -29.31 32.30 12.81
N LEU A 18 -29.40 32.89 14.01
CA LEU A 18 -29.24 32.16 15.27
C LEU A 18 -30.38 31.16 15.49
N ALA A 19 -31.61 31.50 15.11
CA ALA A 19 -32.75 30.58 15.15
C ALA A 19 -32.56 29.40 14.19
N LEU A 20 -32.07 29.64 12.98
CA LEU A 20 -31.71 28.58 12.03
C LEU A 20 -30.61 27.67 12.58
N LEU A 21 -29.56 28.26 13.16
CA LEU A 21 -28.47 27.51 13.79
C LEU A 21 -28.98 26.65 14.96
N ALA A 22 -29.86 27.19 15.80
CA ALA A 22 -30.49 26.46 16.88
C ALA A 22 -31.34 25.28 16.34
N GLY A 23 -32.11 25.50 15.28
CA GLY A 23 -32.91 24.47 14.61
C GLY A 23 -32.06 23.36 14.00
N VAL A 24 -30.99 23.70 13.28
CA VAL A 24 -30.06 22.72 12.70
C VAL A 24 -29.37 21.91 13.80
N ALA A 25 -28.87 22.58 14.84
CA ALA A 25 -28.23 21.89 15.97
C ALA A 25 -29.19 20.94 16.71
N ALA A 26 -30.45 21.36 16.90
CA ALA A 26 -31.49 20.52 17.48
C ALA A 26 -31.81 19.31 16.57
N GLY A 27 -31.87 19.52 15.25
CA GLY A 27 -32.08 18.45 14.27
C GLY A 27 -30.95 17.42 14.26
N VAL A 28 -29.69 17.89 14.29
CA VAL A 28 -28.52 17.00 14.39
C VAL A 28 -28.57 16.22 15.70
N ALA A 29 -28.80 16.88 16.84
CA ALA A 29 -28.88 16.22 18.14
C ALA A 29 -30.00 15.17 18.19
N ALA A 30 -31.18 15.47 17.62
CA ALA A 30 -32.28 14.53 17.53
C ALA A 30 -31.93 13.32 16.65
N ASN A 31 -31.34 13.55 15.47
CA ASN A 31 -30.92 12.48 14.58
C ASN A 31 -29.87 11.58 15.23
N THR A 32 -28.84 12.18 15.84
CA THR A 32 -27.79 11.44 16.57
C THR A 32 -28.40 10.64 17.73
N GLY A 33 -29.28 11.25 18.52
CA GLY A 33 -29.98 10.56 19.61
C GLY A 33 -30.80 9.36 19.14
N HIS A 34 -31.55 9.52 18.04
CA HIS A 34 -32.28 8.42 17.42
C HIS A 34 -31.36 7.29 16.95
N THR A 35 -30.27 7.62 16.25
CA THR A 35 -29.31 6.60 15.80
C THR A 35 -28.65 5.85 16.97
N LEU A 36 -28.35 6.54 18.07
CA LEU A 36 -27.78 5.89 19.27
C LEU A 36 -28.79 4.96 19.93
N VAL A 37 -30.04 5.39 20.08
CA VAL A 37 -31.10 4.54 20.64
C VAL A 37 -31.37 3.33 19.74
N ASP A 38 -31.35 3.50 18.42
CA ASP A 38 -31.55 2.39 17.49
C ASP A 38 -30.42 1.35 17.56
N GLN A 39 -29.19 1.76 17.88
CA GLN A 39 -28.05 0.86 18.09
C GLN A 39 -28.15 0.06 19.40
N GLU A 40 -28.67 0.66 20.47
CA GLU A 40 -28.71 0.05 21.81
C GLU A 40 -29.99 -0.76 22.09
N VAL A 41 -31.05 -0.59 21.29
CA VAL A 41 -32.36 -1.23 21.53
C VAL A 41 -32.50 -2.53 20.75
N GLU A 42 -32.92 -3.59 21.46
CA GLU A 42 -33.32 -4.89 20.87
C GLU A 42 -34.30 -4.72 19.71
N GLU A 43 -34.12 -5.50 18.65
CA GLU A 43 -34.89 -5.37 17.41
C GLU A 43 -36.42 -5.47 17.63
N ALA A 44 -36.86 -6.33 18.55
CA ALA A 44 -38.26 -6.51 18.94
C ALA A 44 -38.88 -5.31 19.70
N ARG A 45 -38.06 -4.39 20.20
CA ARG A 45 -38.47 -3.21 20.97
C ARG A 45 -38.28 -1.91 20.21
N ARG A 46 -37.46 -1.89 19.15
CA ARG A 46 -37.09 -0.69 18.40
C ARG A 46 -38.31 0.16 18.00
N ALA A 47 -39.28 -0.42 17.30
CA ALA A 47 -40.48 0.29 16.85
C ALA A 47 -41.26 0.97 18.01
N ARG A 48 -41.46 0.26 19.13
CA ARG A 48 -42.18 0.80 20.29
C ARG A 48 -41.41 1.93 20.96
N THR A 49 -40.09 1.83 21.04
CA THR A 49 -39.23 2.88 21.61
C THR A 49 -39.25 4.13 20.73
N THR A 50 -39.13 3.97 19.40
CA THR A 50 -39.20 5.10 18.45
C THR A 50 -40.55 5.81 18.52
N ASP A 51 -41.66 5.07 18.56
CA ASP A 51 -43.00 5.64 18.68
C ASP A 51 -43.19 6.41 19.99
N HIS A 52 -42.67 5.87 21.10
CA HIS A 52 -42.70 6.54 22.39
C HIS A 52 -41.92 7.86 22.37
N LEU A 53 -40.71 7.87 21.80
CA LEU A 53 -39.89 9.08 21.66
C LEU A 53 -40.60 10.13 20.81
N HIS A 54 -41.19 9.74 19.68
CA HIS A 54 -41.99 10.65 18.86
C HIS A 54 -43.20 11.22 19.61
N ALA A 55 -43.88 10.41 20.42
CA ALA A 55 -45.00 10.87 21.25
C ALA A 55 -44.55 11.91 22.28
N VAL A 56 -43.45 11.67 22.99
CA VAL A 56 -42.88 12.59 23.97
C VAL A 56 -42.49 13.92 23.31
N VAL A 57 -41.80 13.87 22.15
CA VAL A 57 -41.42 15.07 21.40
C VAL A 57 -42.66 15.88 20.99
N ARG A 58 -43.71 15.24 20.47
CA ARG A 58 -44.95 15.93 20.08
C ARG A 58 -45.63 16.61 21.25
N VAL A 59 -45.69 15.95 22.42
CA VAL A 59 -46.27 16.54 23.64
C VAL A 59 -45.47 17.75 24.10
N LEU A 60 -44.13 17.66 24.12
CA LEU A 60 -43.27 18.76 24.54
C LEU A 60 -43.33 19.96 23.57
N VAL A 61 -43.37 19.71 22.26
CA VAL A 61 -43.54 20.76 21.23
C VAL A 61 -44.90 21.44 21.42
N GLY A 62 -45.97 20.66 21.59
CA GLY A 62 -47.32 21.20 21.83
C GLY A 62 -47.39 22.03 23.10
N ALA A 63 -46.82 21.55 24.21
CA ALA A 63 -46.77 22.30 25.48
C ALA A 63 -45.96 23.60 25.34
N SER A 64 -44.83 23.56 24.62
CA SER A 64 -43.97 24.73 24.40
C SER A 64 -44.65 25.80 23.54
N ALA A 65 -45.42 25.40 22.53
CA ALA A 65 -46.16 26.32 21.67
C ALA A 65 -47.21 27.15 22.44
N VAL A 66 -47.70 26.64 23.57
CA VAL A 66 -48.64 27.35 24.45
C VAL A 66 -47.90 28.12 25.56
N ALA A 67 -46.92 27.49 26.21
CA ALA A 67 -46.23 28.08 27.36
C ALA A 67 -45.33 29.25 26.97
N ALA A 68 -44.63 29.19 25.83
CA ALA A 68 -43.66 30.21 25.44
C ALA A 68 -44.31 31.58 25.15
N PRO A 69 -45.43 31.69 24.40
CA PRO A 69 -46.13 32.97 24.23
C PRO A 69 -46.70 33.54 25.53
N VAL A 70 -47.20 32.68 26.43
CA VAL A 70 -47.71 33.11 27.75
C VAL A 70 -46.60 33.68 28.61
N LEU A 71 -45.44 33.01 28.68
CA LEU A 71 -44.26 33.51 29.39
C LEU A 71 -43.77 34.83 28.78
N ALA A 72 -43.71 34.92 27.45
CA ALA A 72 -43.33 36.14 26.75
C ALA A 72 -44.27 37.32 27.06
N ALA A 73 -45.58 37.06 27.12
CA ALA A 73 -46.57 38.07 27.47
C ALA A 73 -46.49 38.50 28.94
N LEU A 74 -46.23 37.57 29.85
CA LEU A 74 -46.06 37.86 31.28
C LEU A 74 -44.82 38.70 31.57
N ILE A 75 -43.72 38.46 30.85
CA ILE A 75 -42.50 39.26 30.96
C ILE A 75 -42.73 40.67 30.39
N GLY A 76 -43.39 40.76 29.24
CA GLY A 76 -43.69 42.04 28.60
C GLY A 76 -42.42 42.74 28.04
N PRO A 77 -42.55 43.98 27.54
CA PRO A 77 -41.43 44.75 27.04
C PRO A 77 -40.65 45.38 28.20
N HIS A 78 -39.33 45.21 28.20
CA HIS A 78 -38.42 45.88 29.12
C HIS A 78 -37.49 46.81 28.36
N ARG A 79 -37.41 48.06 28.82
CA ARG A 79 -36.46 49.07 28.34
C ARG A 79 -35.54 49.44 29.50
N VAL A 80 -34.25 49.16 29.34
CA VAL A 80 -33.20 49.55 30.29
C VAL A 80 -32.34 50.61 29.60
N GLU A 81 -32.30 51.82 30.17
CA GLU A 81 -31.46 52.91 29.68
C GLU A 81 -30.27 53.07 30.63
N GLU A 82 -29.06 52.80 30.15
CA GLU A 82 -27.83 53.02 30.91
C GLU A 82 -26.80 53.76 30.02
N GLY A 83 -26.76 55.09 30.18
CA GLY A 83 -25.86 55.96 29.40
C GLY A 83 -26.17 55.97 27.89
N ALA A 84 -25.19 55.65 27.06
CA ALA A 84 -25.32 55.66 25.59
C ALA A 84 -25.99 54.39 25.01
N PHE A 85 -26.38 53.43 25.84
CA PHE A 85 -26.98 52.17 25.41
C PHE A 85 -28.44 52.09 25.90
N THR A 86 -29.37 52.04 24.94
CA THR A 86 -30.78 51.71 25.19
C THR A 86 -31.00 50.23 24.84
N PHE A 87 -31.21 49.40 25.85
CA PHE A 87 -31.56 47.99 25.68
C PHE A 87 -33.09 47.85 25.67
N GLU A 88 -33.69 47.68 24.49
CA GLU A 88 -35.11 47.33 24.34
C GLU A 88 -35.24 45.84 24.01
N HIS A 89 -35.79 45.06 24.92
CA HIS A 89 -36.07 43.64 24.69
C HIS A 89 -37.56 43.35 24.88
N GLY A 90 -38.18 42.78 23.84
CA GLY A 90 -39.51 42.21 23.96
C GLY A 90 -39.48 40.92 24.77
N GLY A 91 -40.57 40.62 25.49
CA GLY A 91 -40.66 39.43 26.34
C GLY A 91 -40.41 38.10 25.60
N ALA A 92 -40.57 38.06 24.27
CA ALA A 92 -40.19 36.91 23.45
C ALA A 92 -38.67 36.66 23.42
N ALA A 93 -37.87 37.72 23.25
CA ALA A 93 -36.40 37.64 23.24
C ALA A 93 -35.88 37.17 24.61
N PHE A 94 -36.43 37.72 25.70
CA PHE A 94 -36.09 37.30 27.05
C PHE A 94 -36.47 35.83 27.32
N THR A 95 -37.63 35.39 26.83
CA THR A 95 -38.08 33.98 26.95
C THR A 95 -37.11 33.03 26.26
N LEU A 96 -36.67 33.34 25.04
CA LEU A 96 -35.66 32.54 24.31
C LEU A 96 -34.31 32.51 25.03
N MET A 97 -33.88 33.65 25.58
CA MET A 97 -32.66 33.75 26.39
C MET A 97 -32.75 32.85 27.63
N LEU A 98 -33.86 32.94 28.37
CA LEU A 98 -34.09 32.15 29.59
C LEU A 98 -34.09 30.65 29.28
N VAL A 99 -34.79 30.22 28.22
CA VAL A 99 -34.76 28.82 27.76
C VAL A 99 -33.34 28.41 27.39
N GLY A 100 -32.61 29.24 26.65
CA GLY A 100 -31.22 29.00 26.29
C GLY A 100 -30.31 28.83 27.51
N ALA A 101 -30.52 29.62 28.57
CA ALA A 101 -29.79 29.55 29.83
C ALA A 101 -30.13 28.28 30.62
N LEU A 102 -31.43 27.95 30.74
CA LEU A 102 -31.91 26.75 31.45
C LEU A 102 -31.47 25.45 30.77
N LEU A 103 -31.25 25.47 29.46
CA LEU A 103 -30.71 24.32 28.72
C LEU A 103 -29.21 24.11 28.95
N LEU A 104 -28.44 25.09 29.44
CA LEU A 104 -26.99 24.91 29.65
C LEU A 104 -26.67 23.88 30.74
N PRO A 105 -27.28 23.91 31.95
CA PRO A 105 -27.09 22.86 32.95
C PRO A 105 -27.52 21.48 32.46
N VAL A 106 -28.63 21.40 31.71
CA VAL A 106 -29.10 20.14 31.12
C VAL A 106 -28.08 19.62 30.12
N ALA A 107 -27.57 20.48 29.23
CA ALA A 107 -26.54 20.11 28.27
C ALA A 107 -25.24 19.64 28.97
N ALA A 108 -24.83 20.31 30.05
CA ALA A 108 -23.66 19.89 30.83
C ALA A 108 -23.88 18.52 31.50
N LEU A 109 -25.08 18.28 32.04
CA LEU A 109 -25.43 16.99 32.65
C LEU A 109 -25.52 15.87 31.62
N VAL A 110 -26.11 16.13 30.45
CA VAL A 110 -26.15 15.17 29.34
C VAL A 110 -24.74 14.89 28.85
N LEU A 111 -23.89 15.91 28.65
CA LEU A 111 -22.51 15.72 28.22
C LEU A 111 -21.72 14.88 29.25
N GLY A 112 -21.87 15.14 30.55
CA GLY A 112 -21.21 14.35 31.58
C GLY A 112 -21.75 12.93 31.75
N ARG A 113 -22.99 12.67 31.33
CA ARG A 113 -23.62 11.33 31.35
C ARG A 113 -23.33 10.52 30.08
N ALA A 114 -23.20 11.22 28.95
CA ALA A 114 -22.92 10.65 27.64
C ALA A 114 -21.41 10.52 27.36
N ASP A 115 -20.55 11.12 28.19
CA ASP A 115 -19.10 10.95 28.11
C ASP A 115 -18.69 9.53 28.56
N ASP A 116 -18.62 8.66 27.56
CA ASP A 116 -18.10 7.30 27.61
C ASP A 116 -16.56 7.24 27.57
N ARG A 117 -15.88 8.39 27.39
CA ARG A 117 -14.42 8.53 27.28
C ARG A 117 -13.83 9.39 28.40
N GLN A 118 -14.11 9.01 29.64
CA GLN A 118 -13.57 9.69 30.82
C GLN A 118 -12.05 9.89 30.72
N GLY A 119 -11.61 11.16 30.71
CA GLY A 119 -10.18 11.54 30.65
C GLY A 119 -9.70 12.07 29.29
N VAL A 120 -10.50 11.99 28.23
CA VAL A 120 -10.17 12.59 26.92
C VAL A 120 -10.70 14.04 26.86
N PRO A 121 -9.86 15.05 26.54
CA PRO A 121 -10.34 16.41 26.42
C PRO A 121 -11.27 16.58 25.21
N LEU A 122 -12.48 17.12 25.39
CA LEU A 122 -13.49 17.38 24.33
C LEU A 122 -12.92 18.05 23.06
N ARG A 123 -11.93 18.94 23.22
CA ARG A 123 -11.22 19.61 22.11
C ARG A 123 -10.53 18.63 21.15
N ARG A 124 -10.10 17.47 21.66
CA ARG A 124 -9.43 16.42 20.89
C ARG A 124 -10.46 15.67 20.06
N ASP A 125 -11.56 15.23 20.65
CA ASP A 125 -12.64 14.57 19.93
C ASP A 125 -13.25 15.48 18.87
N LEU A 126 -13.43 16.77 19.15
CA LEU A 126 -13.94 17.73 18.17
C LEU A 126 -12.98 17.92 16.99
N ARG A 127 -11.67 17.95 17.25
CA ARG A 127 -10.64 18.04 16.20
C ARG A 127 -10.58 16.76 15.37
N GLU A 128 -10.73 15.60 16.00
CA GLU A 128 -10.78 14.31 15.33
C GLU A 128 -12.04 14.18 14.47
N ALA A 129 -13.22 14.54 15.00
CA ALA A 129 -14.48 14.56 14.25
C ALA A 129 -14.45 15.53 13.04
N LEU A 130 -13.86 16.72 13.20
CA LEU A 130 -13.68 17.69 12.10
C LEU A 130 -12.66 17.24 11.05
N ARG A 131 -11.74 16.34 11.41
CA ARG A 131 -10.77 15.73 10.49
C ARG A 131 -11.28 14.43 9.86
N GLY A 132 -12.53 14.03 10.14
CA GLY A 132 -13.11 12.78 9.64
C GLY A 132 -12.65 11.53 10.39
N GLY A 133 -12.39 11.66 11.69
CA GLY A 133 -11.75 10.64 12.51
C GLY A 133 -12.54 9.32 12.64
N GLU A 134 -12.20 8.37 11.78
CA GLU A 134 -11.59 7.13 12.25
C GLU A 134 -10.11 7.13 11.81
N PRO A 135 -9.17 6.54 12.56
CA PRO A 135 -7.86 6.26 11.98
C PRO A 135 -8.09 5.43 10.71
N GLU A 136 -7.58 5.90 9.56
CA GLU A 136 -7.63 5.10 8.35
C GLU A 136 -6.97 3.75 8.64
N ASP A 137 -7.67 2.66 8.28
CA ASP A 137 -7.07 1.33 8.30
C ASP A 137 -5.94 1.34 7.26
N ALA A 138 -4.71 1.37 7.75
CA ALA A 138 -3.54 1.44 6.90
C ALA A 138 -2.48 0.44 7.38
N PRO A 139 -1.88 -0.33 6.46
CA PRO A 139 -0.67 -1.06 6.76
C PRO A 139 0.46 -0.10 7.17
N ALA A 140 1.44 -0.60 7.92
CA ALA A 140 2.62 0.19 8.26
C ALA A 140 3.45 0.52 7.00
N PRO A 141 4.10 1.70 6.93
CA PRO A 141 4.73 2.18 5.69
C PRO A 141 6.08 1.53 5.35
N THR A 142 6.80 0.98 6.34
CA THR A 142 8.21 0.56 6.19
C THR A 142 8.43 -0.94 6.32
N GLY A 143 7.72 -1.61 7.22
CA GLY A 143 7.80 -3.06 7.43
C GLY A 143 6.61 -3.78 6.82
N TYR A 144 6.70 -5.11 6.69
CA TYR A 144 5.63 -5.92 6.12
C TYR A 144 4.95 -6.76 7.20
N PHE A 145 3.63 -6.67 7.30
CA PHE A 145 2.86 -7.32 8.37
C PHE A 145 1.96 -8.43 7.80
N ILE A 146 2.17 -9.66 8.28
CA ILE A 146 1.42 -10.86 7.89
C ILE A 146 0.69 -11.40 9.12
N ALA A 147 -0.62 -11.61 9.01
CA ALA A 147 -1.39 -12.32 10.02
C ALA A 147 -1.83 -13.69 9.50
N LEU A 148 -1.61 -14.75 10.27
CA LEU A 148 -2.14 -16.08 9.99
C LEU A 148 -3.41 -16.30 10.82
N GLU A 149 -4.51 -16.58 10.13
CA GLU A 149 -5.84 -16.70 10.70
C GLU A 149 -6.47 -18.05 10.35
N GLY A 150 -7.49 -18.43 11.11
CA GLY A 150 -8.21 -19.69 10.92
C GLY A 150 -8.58 -20.35 12.24
N GLY A 151 -9.39 -21.41 12.13
CA GLY A 151 -9.83 -22.22 13.27
C GLY A 151 -8.66 -22.85 14.04
N ASP A 152 -8.93 -23.27 15.27
CA ASP A 152 -7.99 -24.09 16.05
C ASP A 152 -7.70 -25.40 15.31
N GLY A 153 -6.44 -25.87 15.33
CA GLY A 153 -6.03 -27.06 14.57
C GLY A 153 -5.80 -26.84 13.06
N ALA A 154 -5.97 -25.62 12.53
CA ALA A 154 -5.75 -25.33 11.10
C ALA A 154 -4.27 -25.40 10.64
N GLY A 155 -3.31 -25.54 11.56
CA GLY A 155 -1.88 -25.60 11.24
C GLY A 155 -1.17 -24.24 11.17
N LYS A 156 -1.73 -23.20 11.80
CA LYS A 156 -1.17 -21.84 11.83
C LYS A 156 0.28 -21.82 12.29
N SER A 157 0.58 -22.38 13.45
CA SER A 157 1.93 -22.34 14.02
C SER A 157 2.96 -23.06 13.14
N THR A 158 2.59 -24.15 12.47
CA THR A 158 3.43 -24.83 11.46
C THR A 158 3.76 -23.90 10.30
N GLN A 159 2.75 -23.18 9.79
CA GLN A 159 2.92 -22.24 8.68
C GLN A 159 3.72 -21.00 9.10
N VAL A 160 3.51 -20.48 10.32
CA VAL A 160 4.31 -19.38 10.87
C VAL A 160 5.80 -19.70 10.85
N GLU A 161 6.20 -20.87 11.37
CA GLU A 161 7.61 -21.27 11.43
C GLU A 161 8.21 -21.52 10.05
N ALA A 162 7.45 -22.19 9.16
CA ALA A 162 7.88 -22.45 7.79
C ALA A 162 8.11 -21.14 7.00
N LEU A 163 7.17 -20.19 7.12
CA LEU A 163 7.28 -18.87 6.48
C LEU A 163 8.41 -18.05 7.10
N ALA A 164 8.54 -18.03 8.43
CA ALA A 164 9.59 -17.29 9.09
C ALA A 164 10.99 -17.78 8.67
N THR A 165 11.17 -19.10 8.59
CA THR A 165 12.43 -19.70 8.11
C THR A 165 12.72 -19.29 6.68
N TRP A 166 11.71 -19.37 5.80
CA TRP A 166 11.86 -19.02 4.39
C TRP A 166 12.15 -17.52 4.17
N ILE A 167 11.46 -16.63 4.87
CA ILE A 167 11.65 -15.17 4.75
C ILE A 167 13.02 -14.76 5.32
N ARG A 168 13.47 -15.36 6.43
CA ARG A 168 14.84 -15.15 6.97
C ARG A 168 15.90 -15.60 5.96
N ALA A 169 15.69 -16.71 5.27
CA ALA A 169 16.61 -17.19 4.24
C ALA A 169 16.73 -16.24 3.03
N LYS A 170 15.76 -15.35 2.81
CA LYS A 170 15.84 -14.25 1.83
C LYS A 170 16.60 -13.02 2.34
N GLY A 171 17.03 -13.00 3.60
CA GLY A 171 17.80 -11.91 4.18
C GLY A 171 16.98 -10.84 4.90
N HIS A 172 15.70 -11.08 5.15
CA HIS A 172 14.87 -10.17 5.96
C HIS A 172 15.06 -10.40 7.46
N GLU A 173 14.96 -9.32 8.23
CA GLU A 173 14.65 -9.43 9.66
C GLU A 173 13.21 -9.90 9.83
N VAL A 174 12.99 -10.95 10.64
CA VAL A 174 11.66 -11.52 10.86
C VAL A 174 11.33 -11.61 12.34
N VAL A 175 10.23 -10.95 12.73
CA VAL A 175 9.63 -11.04 14.06
C VAL A 175 8.43 -11.97 13.99
N VAL A 176 8.53 -13.10 14.67
CA VAL A 176 7.40 -14.01 14.88
C VAL A 176 6.75 -13.67 16.20
N THR A 177 5.41 -13.57 16.18
CA THR A 177 4.63 -13.27 17.36
C THR A 177 3.27 -13.97 17.32
N ARG A 178 2.46 -13.82 18.38
CA ARG A 178 1.14 -14.43 18.50
C ARG A 178 0.19 -13.64 19.40
N GLU A 179 -1.09 -13.76 19.13
CA GLU A 179 -2.16 -13.23 19.98
C GLU A 179 -3.09 -14.34 20.45
N PRO A 180 -3.48 -14.35 21.74
CA PRO A 180 -2.99 -13.50 22.82
C PRO A 180 -1.67 -14.03 23.38
N GLY A 181 -0.89 -13.19 24.08
CA GLY A 181 0.20 -13.68 24.95
C GLY A 181 1.64 -13.45 24.50
N ALA A 182 1.90 -12.56 23.55
CA ALA A 182 3.26 -12.21 23.14
C ALA A 182 4.02 -11.35 24.17
N THR A 183 3.32 -10.58 25.00
CA THR A 183 3.91 -9.64 25.97
C THR A 183 3.83 -10.17 27.41
N ALA A 184 4.52 -9.52 28.37
CA ALA A 184 4.45 -9.91 29.77
C ALA A 184 3.03 -9.76 30.36
N LEU A 185 2.34 -8.66 30.01
CA LEU A 185 0.92 -8.48 30.32
C LEU A 185 0.08 -9.51 29.58
N GLY A 186 0.33 -9.67 28.29
CA GLY A 186 -0.41 -10.60 27.44
C GLY A 186 -0.36 -12.04 27.94
N LYS A 187 0.78 -12.51 28.45
CA LYS A 187 0.90 -13.85 29.05
C LYS A 187 -0.06 -14.04 30.23
N ARG A 188 -0.27 -13.01 31.06
CA ARG A 188 -1.21 -13.04 32.18
C ARG A 188 -2.66 -12.98 31.71
N LEU A 189 -2.94 -12.19 30.68
CA LEU A 189 -4.27 -12.13 30.07
C LEU A 189 -4.62 -13.45 29.39
N ARG A 190 -3.68 -14.04 28.64
CA ARG A 190 -3.82 -15.36 28.03
C ARG A 190 -4.11 -16.44 29.06
N SER A 191 -3.42 -16.46 30.20
CA SER A 191 -3.71 -17.46 31.24
C SER A 191 -5.14 -17.34 31.75
N ILE A 192 -5.67 -16.12 31.93
CA ILE A 192 -7.06 -15.91 32.34
C ILE A 192 -8.04 -16.34 31.23
N LEU A 193 -7.75 -15.97 29.99
CA LEU A 193 -8.64 -16.23 28.85
C LEU A 193 -8.79 -17.71 28.50
N LEU A 194 -7.73 -18.50 28.68
CA LEU A 194 -7.68 -19.91 28.29
C LEU A 194 -7.94 -20.89 29.44
N ASP A 195 -7.99 -20.41 30.68
CA ASP A 195 -8.26 -21.26 31.85
C ASP A 195 -9.67 -21.87 31.76
N VAL A 196 -9.73 -23.19 31.68
CA VAL A 196 -10.99 -23.96 31.59
C VAL A 196 -11.78 -23.89 32.91
N SER A 197 -11.11 -23.63 34.04
CA SER A 197 -11.76 -23.48 35.34
C SER A 197 -12.52 -22.15 35.50
N GLU A 198 -12.19 -21.17 34.67
CA GLU A 198 -12.82 -19.85 34.67
C GLU A 198 -14.14 -19.88 33.88
N THR A 199 -15.23 -20.12 34.59
CA THR A 199 -16.57 -20.34 34.01
C THR A 199 -17.49 -19.11 34.07
N GLY A 200 -16.98 -17.94 34.46
CA GLY A 200 -17.79 -16.73 34.71
C GLY A 200 -17.51 -15.53 33.81
N ILE A 201 -16.55 -15.58 32.89
CA ILE A 201 -16.21 -14.44 32.04
C ILE A 201 -17.34 -14.18 31.04
N SER A 202 -18.00 -13.03 31.17
CA SER A 202 -18.97 -12.57 30.16
C SER A 202 -18.31 -12.38 28.79
N HIS A 203 -19.06 -12.59 27.71
CA HIS A 203 -18.53 -12.47 26.35
C HIS A 203 -17.92 -11.08 26.07
N ARG A 204 -18.51 -10.01 26.62
CA ARG A 204 -17.96 -8.64 26.50
C ARG A 204 -16.63 -8.49 27.24
N ALA A 205 -16.50 -9.07 28.44
CA ALA A 205 -15.25 -9.06 29.18
C ALA A 205 -14.15 -9.87 28.45
N GLU A 206 -14.49 -11.02 27.87
CA GLU A 206 -13.58 -11.80 27.01
C GLU A 206 -13.05 -10.93 25.85
N ALA A 207 -13.94 -10.28 25.10
CA ALA A 207 -13.56 -9.39 24.00
C ALA A 207 -12.66 -8.22 24.43
N LEU A 208 -12.95 -7.59 25.57
CA LEU A 208 -12.15 -6.49 26.12
C LEU A 208 -10.76 -6.94 26.57
N LEU A 209 -10.63 -8.15 27.14
CA LEU A 209 -9.32 -8.70 27.53
C LEU A 209 -8.46 -9.01 26.29
N TYR A 210 -9.05 -9.55 25.22
CA TYR A 210 -8.36 -9.71 23.94
C TYR A 210 -7.94 -8.36 23.35
N ALA A 211 -8.81 -7.35 23.40
CA ALA A 211 -8.47 -6.00 22.94
C ALA A 211 -7.33 -5.37 23.76
N ALA A 212 -7.30 -5.60 25.07
CA ALA A 212 -6.24 -5.11 25.96
C ALA A 212 -4.88 -5.78 25.68
N ASP A 213 -4.85 -7.11 25.50
CA ASP A 213 -3.64 -7.84 25.09
C ASP A 213 -3.10 -7.30 23.76
N ARG A 214 -4.00 -7.10 22.78
CA ARG A 214 -3.65 -6.61 21.46
C ARG A 214 -3.11 -5.19 21.48
N ALA A 215 -3.72 -4.28 22.24
CA ALA A 215 -3.25 -2.90 22.35
C ALA A 215 -1.80 -2.85 22.86
N GLU A 216 -1.51 -3.58 23.93
CA GLU A 216 -0.16 -3.69 24.47
C GLU A 216 0.80 -4.35 23.46
N HIS A 217 0.36 -5.39 22.77
CA HIS A 217 1.17 -6.10 21.79
C HIS A 217 1.53 -5.22 20.58
N VAL A 218 0.60 -4.41 20.09
CA VAL A 218 0.83 -3.48 18.99
C VAL A 218 1.90 -2.46 19.36
N GLU A 219 1.77 -1.82 20.52
CA GLU A 219 2.67 -0.76 20.97
C GLU A 219 4.06 -1.29 21.34
N SER A 220 4.13 -2.47 21.98
CA SER A 220 5.41 -3.00 22.47
C SER A 220 6.18 -3.86 21.48
N VAL A 221 5.52 -4.48 20.49
CA VAL A 221 6.13 -5.44 19.57
C VAL A 221 5.93 -5.08 18.11
N LEU A 222 4.68 -4.92 17.65
CA LEU A 222 4.42 -4.78 16.20
C LEU A 222 4.93 -3.45 15.66
N ARG A 223 4.54 -2.31 16.24
CA ARG A 223 4.95 -0.99 15.74
C ARG A 223 6.47 -0.84 15.73
N PRO A 224 7.21 -1.13 16.82
CA PRO A 224 8.67 -1.04 16.80
C PRO A 224 9.34 -1.98 15.78
N ALA A 225 8.70 -3.10 15.40
CA ALA A 225 9.18 -3.99 14.36
C ALA A 225 8.91 -3.49 12.95
N LEU A 226 7.73 -2.96 12.71
CA LEU A 226 7.37 -2.44 11.41
C LEU A 226 8.11 -1.13 11.10
N GLU A 227 8.31 -0.27 12.09
CA GLU A 227 9.03 1.01 11.93
C GLU A 227 10.49 0.82 11.53
N ARG A 228 11.14 -0.24 12.00
CA ARG A 228 12.52 -0.58 11.60
C ARG A 228 12.61 -1.40 10.30
N GLY A 229 11.48 -1.67 9.64
CA GLY A 229 11.43 -2.38 8.35
C GLY A 229 11.40 -3.90 8.44
N ALA A 230 11.17 -4.48 9.63
CA ALA A 230 11.11 -5.93 9.77
C ALA A 230 9.83 -6.51 9.13
N VAL A 231 9.89 -7.79 8.77
CA VAL A 231 8.70 -8.58 8.44
C VAL A 231 8.13 -9.16 9.73
N VAL A 232 6.89 -8.81 10.06
CA VAL A 232 6.18 -9.34 11.22
C VAL A 232 5.22 -10.42 10.78
N ILE A 233 5.31 -11.60 11.40
CA ILE A 233 4.36 -12.70 11.23
C ILE A 233 3.66 -12.93 12.57
N SER A 234 2.34 -12.72 12.62
CA SER A 234 1.53 -12.97 13.81
C SER A 234 0.65 -14.20 13.62
N ASP A 235 0.68 -15.13 14.58
CA ASP A 235 -0.36 -16.16 14.76
C ASP A 235 -1.56 -15.49 15.43
N ARG A 236 -2.63 -15.26 14.65
CA ARG A 236 -3.83 -14.47 14.99
C ARG A 236 -3.60 -12.95 15.10
N TYR A 237 -4.66 -12.20 14.83
CA TYR A 237 -4.77 -10.75 14.99
C TYR A 237 -6.24 -10.32 15.21
N ILE A 238 -6.65 -9.16 14.68
CA ILE A 238 -8.01 -8.59 14.80
C ILE A 238 -9.09 -9.56 14.28
N ASP A 239 -8.81 -10.25 13.18
CA ASP A 239 -9.82 -11.07 12.48
C ASP A 239 -10.26 -12.26 13.34
N SER A 240 -9.34 -12.82 14.14
CA SER A 240 -9.68 -13.80 15.18
C SER A 240 -10.71 -13.26 16.17
N SER A 241 -10.59 -12.01 16.63
CA SER A 241 -11.58 -11.46 17.55
C SER A 241 -12.95 -11.29 16.91
N VAL A 242 -13.00 -10.81 15.67
CA VAL A 242 -14.28 -10.65 14.95
C VAL A 242 -14.94 -12.00 14.68
N ALA A 243 -14.16 -13.04 14.36
CA ALA A 243 -14.70 -14.39 14.14
C ALA A 243 -15.14 -15.08 15.44
N TYR A 244 -14.30 -15.09 16.48
CA TYR A 244 -14.61 -15.80 17.73
C TYR A 244 -15.57 -15.03 18.62
N GLN A 245 -15.29 -13.76 18.92
CA GLN A 245 -16.15 -12.97 19.80
C GLN A 245 -17.35 -12.37 19.06
N GLY A 246 -17.21 -11.98 17.79
CA GLY A 246 -18.36 -11.54 16.99
C GLY A 246 -19.26 -12.72 16.62
N ALA A 247 -18.86 -13.49 15.61
CA ALA A 247 -19.69 -14.58 15.08
C ALA A 247 -19.86 -15.76 16.04
N GLY A 248 -18.84 -16.08 16.84
CA GLY A 248 -18.89 -17.18 17.81
C GLY A 248 -19.74 -16.87 19.04
N ARG A 249 -19.58 -15.69 19.66
CA ARG A 249 -20.16 -15.32 20.97
C ARG A 249 -21.44 -14.46 20.93
N ASP A 250 -22.15 -14.38 19.81
CA ASP A 250 -23.38 -13.57 19.64
C ASP A 250 -23.18 -12.09 20.04
N LEU A 251 -21.98 -11.56 19.78
CA LEU A 251 -21.71 -10.13 19.85
C LEU A 251 -21.72 -9.55 18.44
N SER A 252 -22.06 -8.28 18.31
CA SER A 252 -22.04 -7.62 17.00
C SER A 252 -20.62 -7.63 16.41
N PRO A 253 -20.40 -8.24 15.22
CA PRO A 253 -19.07 -8.24 14.59
C PRO A 253 -18.55 -6.83 14.31
N THR A 254 -19.43 -5.86 14.04
CA THR A 254 -19.06 -4.47 13.79
C THR A 254 -18.57 -3.77 15.05
N GLU A 255 -19.16 -4.06 16.22
CA GLU A 255 -18.69 -3.52 17.50
C GLU A 255 -17.30 -4.07 17.86
N ILE A 256 -17.10 -5.37 17.66
CA ILE A 256 -15.80 -6.03 17.91
C ILE A 256 -14.72 -5.49 16.97
N ALA A 257 -15.04 -5.28 15.70
CA ALA A 257 -14.13 -4.66 14.73
C ALA A 257 -13.76 -3.23 15.15
N ARG A 258 -14.73 -2.43 15.62
CA ARG A 258 -14.51 -1.06 16.09
C ARG A 258 -13.59 -1.00 17.32
N ILE A 259 -13.85 -1.83 18.33
CA ILE A 259 -13.01 -1.90 19.54
C ILE A 259 -11.59 -2.36 19.17
N SER A 260 -11.49 -3.36 18.29
CA SER A 260 -10.19 -3.86 17.84
C SER A 260 -9.40 -2.82 17.06
N ARG A 261 -10.05 -2.08 16.14
CA ARG A 261 -9.43 -0.96 15.40
C ARG A 261 -8.94 0.13 16.33
N TRP A 262 -9.72 0.48 17.36
CA TRP A 262 -9.29 1.43 18.37
C TRP A 262 -8.07 0.92 19.15
N ALA A 263 -8.09 -0.35 19.58
CA ALA A 263 -6.99 -0.97 20.31
C ALA A 263 -5.69 -1.02 19.49
N THR A 264 -5.77 -1.19 18.18
CA THR A 264 -4.57 -1.23 17.31
C THR A 264 -4.17 0.12 16.74
N GLY A 265 -4.95 1.18 16.98
CA GLY A 265 -4.77 2.48 16.35
C GLY A 265 -4.83 2.40 14.81
N GLY A 266 -5.72 1.55 14.27
CA GLY A 266 -5.92 1.37 12.83
C GLY A 266 -4.86 0.53 12.10
N LEU A 267 -3.90 -0.08 12.82
CA LEU A 267 -2.92 -0.95 12.19
C LEU A 267 -3.60 -2.21 11.64
N VAL A 268 -3.42 -2.46 10.33
CA VAL A 268 -3.92 -3.66 9.65
C VAL A 268 -2.77 -4.44 8.98
N PRO A 269 -2.90 -5.77 8.81
CA PRO A 269 -1.94 -6.55 8.05
C PRO A 269 -1.89 -6.13 6.58
N HIS A 270 -0.72 -6.26 5.98
CA HIS A 270 -0.55 -6.20 4.53
C HIS A 270 -1.17 -7.43 3.86
N LEU A 271 -1.05 -8.58 4.53
CA LEU A 271 -1.63 -9.84 4.09
C LEU A 271 -2.18 -10.60 5.29
N THR A 272 -3.46 -10.99 5.22
CA THR A 272 -4.04 -12.00 6.11
C THR A 272 -4.12 -13.32 5.36
N VAL A 273 -3.44 -14.35 5.84
CA VAL A 273 -3.54 -15.71 5.32
C VAL A 273 -4.58 -16.47 6.15
N LEU A 274 -5.73 -16.76 5.55
CA LEU A 274 -6.78 -17.56 6.18
C LEU A 274 -6.58 -19.04 5.82
N LEU A 275 -6.21 -19.84 6.82
CA LEU A 275 -6.15 -21.30 6.72
C LEU A 275 -7.55 -21.87 6.93
N ASP A 276 -8.23 -22.21 5.84
CA ASP A 276 -9.58 -22.76 5.86
C ASP A 276 -9.55 -24.29 5.99
N VAL A 277 -10.20 -24.81 7.03
CA VAL A 277 -10.40 -26.24 7.24
C VAL A 277 -11.74 -26.44 7.96
N SER A 278 -12.39 -27.58 7.73
CA SER A 278 -13.60 -27.92 8.48
C SER A 278 -13.28 -28.11 9.96
N PRO A 279 -14.17 -27.67 10.88
CA PRO A 279 -13.97 -27.91 12.32
C PRO A 279 -13.79 -29.39 12.67
N GLU A 280 -14.45 -30.28 11.93
CA GLU A 280 -14.38 -31.73 12.12
C GLU A 280 -12.97 -32.25 11.82
N THR A 281 -12.39 -31.89 10.68
CA THR A 281 -11.01 -32.28 10.33
C THR A 281 -9.97 -31.59 11.22
N ALA A 282 -10.23 -30.34 11.64
CA ALA A 282 -9.32 -29.63 12.52
C ALA A 282 -9.25 -30.27 13.92
N ARG A 283 -10.38 -30.78 14.43
CA ARG A 283 -10.46 -31.48 15.73
C ARG A 283 -9.60 -32.75 15.75
N GLU A 284 -9.50 -33.47 14.64
CA GLU A 284 -8.66 -34.68 14.53
C GLU A 284 -7.17 -34.41 14.75
N ARG A 285 -6.75 -33.15 14.63
CA ARG A 285 -5.35 -32.71 14.79
C ARG A 285 -5.00 -32.30 16.21
N PHE A 286 -5.96 -32.26 17.13
CA PHE A 286 -5.68 -31.93 18.53
C PHE A 286 -4.94 -33.07 19.25
N THR A 287 -3.76 -32.76 19.74
CA THR A 287 -2.91 -33.71 20.50
C THR A 287 -2.98 -33.48 22.01
N GLU A 288 -3.45 -32.31 22.44
CA GLU A 288 -3.50 -31.89 23.84
C GLU A 288 -4.95 -31.70 24.31
N ALA A 289 -5.13 -31.54 25.62
CA ALA A 289 -6.44 -31.22 26.18
C ALA A 289 -6.89 -29.83 25.68
N PRO A 290 -8.13 -29.70 25.18
CA PRO A 290 -8.61 -28.46 24.60
C PRO A 290 -8.70 -27.36 25.66
N ASP A 291 -8.35 -26.14 25.28
CA ASP A 291 -8.59 -24.97 26.12
C ASP A 291 -10.08 -24.58 26.17
N ARG A 292 -10.40 -23.49 26.89
CA ARG A 292 -11.79 -23.05 27.10
C ARG A 292 -12.53 -22.76 25.78
N LEU A 293 -11.86 -22.21 24.76
CA LEU A 293 -12.48 -21.92 23.45
C LEU A 293 -12.52 -23.14 22.54
N GLU A 294 -11.49 -23.99 22.60
CA GLU A 294 -11.44 -25.26 21.86
C GLU A 294 -12.47 -26.28 22.38
N SER A 295 -12.91 -26.12 23.63
CA SER A 295 -13.95 -26.92 24.28
C SER A 295 -15.37 -26.53 23.87
N GLU A 296 -15.55 -25.48 23.06
CA GLU A 296 -16.86 -25.06 22.60
C GLU A 296 -17.54 -26.09 21.66
N PRO A 297 -18.89 -26.04 21.51
CA PRO A 297 -19.61 -26.95 20.64
C PRO A 297 -19.22 -26.80 19.15
N ALA A 298 -19.43 -27.85 18.35
CA ALA A 298 -19.12 -27.81 16.91
C ALA A 298 -19.83 -26.66 16.15
N GLU A 299 -21.06 -26.30 16.57
CA GLU A 299 -21.80 -25.16 16.02
C GLU A 299 -21.07 -23.83 16.21
N PHE A 300 -20.38 -23.64 17.35
CA PHE A 300 -19.56 -22.45 17.60
C PHE A 300 -18.43 -22.37 16.57
N HIS A 301 -17.66 -23.44 16.39
CA HIS A 301 -16.55 -23.46 15.43
C HIS A 301 -17.03 -23.31 13.97
N ARG A 302 -18.22 -23.82 13.63
CA ARG A 302 -18.83 -23.57 12.31
C ARG A 302 -19.17 -22.09 12.10
N ARG A 303 -19.72 -21.40 13.11
CA ARG A 303 -19.95 -19.94 13.04
C ARG A 303 -18.64 -19.17 12.92
N VAL A 304 -17.61 -19.55 13.68
CA VAL A 304 -16.27 -18.95 13.60
C VAL A 304 -15.70 -19.07 12.18
N ARG A 305 -15.72 -20.28 11.59
CA ARG A 305 -15.27 -20.50 10.21
C ARG A 305 -16.04 -19.63 9.21
N SER A 306 -17.36 -19.58 9.33
CA SER A 306 -18.21 -18.74 8.47
C SER A 306 -17.88 -17.24 8.63
N GLY A 307 -17.60 -16.79 9.86
CA GLY A 307 -17.15 -15.43 10.15
C GLY A 307 -15.85 -15.09 9.42
N PHE A 308 -14.83 -15.96 9.50
CA PHE A 308 -13.57 -15.77 8.77
C PHE A 308 -13.77 -15.70 7.25
N LEU A 309 -14.56 -16.61 6.67
CA LEU A 309 -14.83 -16.60 5.22
C LEU A 309 -15.59 -15.35 4.78
N THR A 310 -16.48 -14.83 5.62
CA THR A 310 -17.20 -13.58 5.36
C THR A 310 -16.25 -12.38 5.35
N LEU A 311 -15.32 -12.31 6.31
CA LEU A 311 -14.28 -11.27 6.34
C LEU A 311 -13.38 -11.34 5.10
N ALA A 312 -12.95 -12.54 4.72
CA ALA A 312 -12.11 -12.74 3.53
C ALA A 312 -12.82 -12.35 2.23
N ALA A 313 -14.12 -12.63 2.11
CA ALA A 313 -14.92 -12.24 0.96
C ALA A 313 -15.13 -10.72 0.85
N ALA A 314 -15.13 -10.00 1.99
CA ALA A 314 -15.31 -8.56 2.04
C ALA A 314 -14.06 -7.77 1.59
N ASP A 315 -12.86 -8.34 1.72
CA ASP A 315 -11.60 -7.70 1.33
C ASP A 315 -10.65 -8.68 0.62
N PRO A 316 -10.99 -9.14 -0.60
CA PRO A 316 -10.20 -10.15 -1.31
C PRO A 316 -8.78 -9.67 -1.68
N SER A 317 -8.48 -8.38 -1.53
CA SER A 317 -7.16 -7.82 -1.79
C SER A 317 -6.18 -8.11 -0.67
N ARG A 318 -6.65 -8.04 0.59
CA ARG A 318 -5.87 -8.28 1.81
C ARG A 318 -5.84 -9.73 2.24
N TYR A 319 -6.82 -10.55 1.83
CA TYR A 319 -6.89 -11.96 2.22
C TYR A 319 -6.34 -12.92 1.16
N LEU A 320 -5.63 -13.94 1.64
CA LEU A 320 -5.35 -15.17 0.91
C LEU A 320 -6.02 -16.34 1.65
N VAL A 321 -7.10 -16.88 1.08
CA VAL A 321 -7.75 -18.08 1.62
C VAL A 321 -7.04 -19.32 1.06
N VAL A 322 -6.57 -20.20 1.94
CA VAL A 322 -5.85 -21.42 1.58
C VAL A 322 -6.53 -22.62 2.21
N ASP A 323 -6.81 -23.65 1.39
CA ASP A 323 -7.31 -24.94 1.87
C ASP A 323 -6.25 -25.63 2.74
N ALA A 324 -6.47 -25.62 4.05
CA ALA A 324 -5.60 -26.21 5.06
C ALA A 324 -5.94 -27.69 5.36
N GLY A 325 -6.85 -28.29 4.59
CA GLY A 325 -7.04 -29.75 4.52
C GLY A 325 -5.93 -30.47 3.75
N ARG A 326 -5.11 -29.73 2.99
CA ARG A 326 -3.96 -30.27 2.23
C ARG A 326 -2.73 -30.48 3.12
N GLU A 327 -1.73 -31.17 2.57
CA GLU A 327 -0.42 -31.33 3.21
C GLU A 327 0.24 -29.97 3.52
N PRO A 328 0.94 -29.83 4.67
CA PRO A 328 1.53 -28.57 5.11
C PRO A 328 2.44 -27.90 4.05
N GLU A 329 3.23 -28.66 3.32
CA GLU A 329 4.15 -28.15 2.29
C GLU A 329 3.39 -27.54 1.10
N ALA A 330 2.23 -28.11 0.75
CA ALA A 330 1.40 -27.58 -0.32
C ALA A 330 0.78 -26.23 0.10
N VAL A 331 0.35 -26.12 1.35
CA VAL A 331 -0.13 -24.86 1.94
C VAL A 331 0.99 -23.80 1.92
N THR A 332 2.18 -24.14 2.42
CA THR A 332 3.35 -23.26 2.41
C THR A 332 3.67 -22.76 1.01
N THR A 333 3.60 -23.65 0.00
CA THR A 333 3.89 -23.31 -1.40
C THR A 333 2.93 -22.27 -1.95
N VAL A 334 1.63 -22.38 -1.66
CA VAL A 334 0.62 -21.39 -2.08
C VAL A 334 0.90 -20.03 -1.45
N ILE A 335 1.20 -19.99 -0.15
CA ILE A 335 1.47 -18.75 0.57
C ILE A 335 2.75 -18.09 0.04
N ARG A 336 3.81 -18.88 -0.18
CA ARG A 336 5.07 -18.39 -0.76
C ARG A 336 4.87 -17.77 -2.13
N HIS A 337 4.05 -18.39 -2.98
CA HIS A 337 3.78 -17.85 -4.32
C HIS A 337 3.13 -16.46 -4.28
N ARG A 338 2.23 -16.21 -3.31
CA ARG A 338 1.66 -14.88 -3.08
C ARG A 338 2.74 -13.91 -2.59
N LEU A 339 3.51 -14.31 -1.58
CA LEU A 339 4.56 -13.47 -0.99
C LEU A 339 5.71 -13.15 -1.95
N ASP A 340 6.05 -14.03 -2.90
CA ASP A 340 7.05 -13.75 -3.93
C ASP A 340 6.71 -12.52 -4.80
N ARG A 341 5.43 -12.13 -4.85
CA ARG A 341 4.95 -10.98 -5.63
C ARG A 341 4.78 -9.71 -4.79
N GLU A 342 4.57 -9.85 -3.49
CA GLU A 342 4.14 -8.76 -2.62
C GLU A 342 5.18 -8.37 -1.57
N LEU A 343 6.00 -9.34 -1.13
CA LEU A 343 7.03 -9.07 -0.16
C LEU A 343 8.09 -8.15 -0.79
N PRO A 344 8.44 -7.02 -0.15
CA PRO A 344 9.54 -6.18 -0.59
C PRO A 344 10.83 -6.98 -0.68
N LEU A 345 11.77 -6.55 -1.53
CA LEU A 345 13.09 -7.16 -1.61
C LEU A 345 13.88 -6.86 -0.33
N SER A 346 14.65 -7.84 0.16
CA SER A 346 15.57 -7.59 1.26
C SER A 346 16.73 -6.70 0.82
N GLU A 347 17.39 -6.02 1.77
CA GLU A 347 18.61 -5.25 1.48
C GLU A 347 19.69 -6.12 0.82
N GLN A 348 19.77 -7.39 1.20
CA GLN A 348 20.70 -8.36 0.61
C GLN A 348 20.35 -8.68 -0.85
N GLU A 349 19.07 -8.87 -1.16
CA GLU A 349 18.61 -9.10 -2.54
C GLU A 349 18.80 -7.86 -3.41
N VAL A 350 18.55 -6.67 -2.86
CA VAL A 350 18.81 -5.40 -3.56
C VAL A 350 20.31 -5.27 -3.86
N ALA A 351 21.18 -5.48 -2.88
CA ALA A 351 22.63 -5.43 -3.06
C ALA A 351 23.12 -6.47 -4.09
N ALA A 352 22.62 -7.71 -4.02
CA ALA A 352 22.97 -8.75 -4.97
C ALA A 352 22.53 -8.42 -6.41
N ARG A 353 21.35 -7.82 -6.59
CA ARG A 353 20.87 -7.36 -7.90
C ARG A 353 21.71 -6.21 -8.44
N GLU A 354 22.10 -5.27 -7.58
CA GLU A 354 23.00 -4.17 -7.96
C GLU A 354 24.38 -4.70 -8.37
N GLU A 355 24.93 -5.65 -7.63
CA GLU A 355 26.21 -6.27 -7.96
C GLU A 355 26.14 -7.05 -9.27
N ALA A 356 25.09 -7.85 -9.48
CA ALA A 356 24.86 -8.56 -10.74
C ALA A 356 24.75 -7.60 -11.92
N ARG A 357 24.05 -6.46 -11.73
CA ARG A 357 23.95 -5.40 -12.74
C ARG A 357 25.33 -4.77 -13.05
N ARG A 358 26.14 -4.49 -12.04
CA ARG A 358 27.51 -3.97 -12.23
C ARG A 358 28.38 -4.95 -13.00
N ARG A 359 28.37 -6.24 -12.63
CA ARG A 359 29.11 -7.30 -13.33
C ARG A 359 28.67 -7.44 -14.79
N ALA A 360 27.37 -7.39 -15.06
CA ALA A 360 26.84 -7.43 -16.42
C ALA A 360 27.26 -6.21 -17.26
N GLU A 361 27.31 -5.02 -16.65
CA GLU A 361 27.79 -3.80 -17.33
C GLU A 361 29.29 -3.86 -17.63
N GLU A 362 30.10 -4.36 -16.69
CA GLU A 362 31.53 -4.57 -16.91
C GLU A 362 31.81 -5.60 -18.01
N GLU A 363 31.06 -6.71 -18.02
CA GLU A 363 31.18 -7.73 -19.07
C GLU A 363 30.78 -7.16 -20.43
N ARG A 364 29.70 -6.36 -20.49
CA ARG A 364 29.31 -5.67 -21.73
C ARG A 364 30.41 -4.73 -22.23
N LYS A 365 31.00 -3.90 -21.35
CA LYS A 365 32.10 -3.00 -21.71
C LYS A 365 33.33 -3.77 -22.21
N ARG A 366 33.67 -4.89 -21.60
CA ARG A 366 34.77 -5.76 -22.06
C ARG A 366 34.50 -6.33 -23.44
N ARG A 367 33.28 -6.82 -23.70
CA ARG A 367 32.90 -7.32 -25.02
C ARG A 367 32.93 -6.22 -26.08
N GLU A 368 32.42 -5.02 -25.77
CA GLU A 368 32.48 -3.86 -26.66
C GLU A 368 33.92 -3.44 -26.94
N GLU A 369 34.81 -3.45 -25.94
CA GLU A 369 36.23 -3.16 -26.14
C GLU A 369 36.94 -4.24 -26.96
N GLU A 370 36.66 -5.51 -26.72
CA GLU A 370 37.21 -6.62 -27.51
C GLU A 370 36.72 -6.58 -28.96
N GLU A 371 35.43 -6.31 -29.20
CA GLU A 371 34.90 -6.09 -30.54
C GLU A 371 35.54 -4.88 -31.22
N ARG A 372 35.76 -3.77 -30.48
CA ARG A 372 36.45 -2.60 -31.04
C ARG A 372 37.89 -2.93 -31.42
N ARG A 373 38.63 -3.65 -30.56
CA ARG A 373 39.99 -4.10 -30.87
C ARG A 373 40.02 -5.02 -32.09
N ARG A 374 39.09 -5.97 -32.19
CA ARG A 374 38.97 -6.85 -33.38
C ARG A 374 38.69 -6.06 -34.65
N ARG A 375 37.77 -5.07 -34.60
CA ARG A 375 37.50 -4.18 -35.75
C ARG A 375 38.73 -3.35 -36.12
N GLU A 376 39.43 -2.79 -35.14
CA GLU A 376 40.68 -2.05 -35.37
C GLU A 376 41.79 -2.94 -35.99
N GLU A 377 41.90 -4.20 -35.55
CA GLU A 377 42.83 -5.19 -36.13
C GLU A 377 42.43 -5.60 -37.55
N GLU A 378 41.13 -5.85 -37.80
CA GLU A 378 40.60 -6.14 -39.14
C GLU A 378 40.84 -4.97 -40.10
N GLU A 379 40.57 -3.73 -39.68
CA GLU A 379 40.85 -2.53 -40.47
C GLU A 379 42.36 -2.38 -40.76
N ARG A 380 43.24 -2.65 -39.79
CA ARG A 380 44.69 -2.63 -40.01
C ARG A 380 45.11 -3.70 -41.01
N ALA A 381 44.63 -4.93 -40.85
CA ALA A 381 44.93 -6.03 -41.77
C ALA A 381 44.42 -5.74 -43.19
N GLU A 382 43.26 -5.10 -43.33
CA GLU A 382 42.73 -4.68 -44.62
C GLU A 382 43.59 -3.58 -45.25
N ARG A 383 44.02 -2.57 -44.48
CA ARG A 383 44.96 -1.54 -44.95
C ARG A 383 46.28 -2.15 -45.42
N GLU A 384 46.87 -3.06 -44.65
CA GLU A 384 48.11 -3.76 -45.02
C GLU A 384 47.93 -4.58 -46.32
N ARG A 385 46.80 -5.26 -46.50
CA ARG A 385 46.47 -5.96 -47.75
C ARG A 385 46.34 -4.99 -48.93
N GLN A 386 45.68 -3.84 -48.73
CA GLN A 386 45.55 -2.82 -49.78
C GLN A 386 46.92 -2.24 -50.16
N GLU A 387 47.79 -1.97 -49.19
CA GLU A 387 49.17 -1.53 -49.45
C GLU A 387 49.99 -2.59 -50.20
N GLN A 388 49.89 -3.87 -49.81
CA GLN A 388 50.54 -4.97 -50.56
C GLN A 388 50.03 -5.06 -52.00
N LEU A 389 48.72 -4.99 -52.21
CA LEU A 389 48.12 -4.96 -53.55
C LEU A 389 48.59 -3.75 -54.36
N ALA A 390 48.71 -2.59 -53.73
CA ALA A 390 49.22 -1.38 -54.38
C ALA A 390 50.70 -1.52 -54.78
N ARG A 391 51.54 -2.11 -53.91
CA ARG A 391 52.95 -2.42 -54.22
C ARG A 391 53.07 -3.39 -55.39
N LEU A 392 52.31 -4.49 -55.36
CA LEU A 392 52.31 -5.47 -56.46
C LEU A 392 51.87 -4.82 -57.79
N ARG A 393 50.85 -3.96 -57.78
CA ARG A 393 50.43 -3.20 -58.97
C ARG A 393 51.51 -2.22 -59.44
N ALA A 394 52.22 -1.57 -58.52
CA ALA A 394 53.32 -0.67 -58.86
C ALA A 394 54.50 -1.42 -59.49
N GLU A 395 54.89 -2.57 -58.91
CA GLU A 395 55.92 -3.45 -59.49
C GLU A 395 55.51 -3.99 -60.86
N GLU A 396 54.25 -4.38 -61.04
CA GLU A 396 53.75 -4.83 -62.34
C GLU A 396 53.74 -3.70 -63.39
N ALA A 397 53.36 -2.48 -62.98
CA ALA A 397 53.44 -1.30 -63.84
C ALA A 397 54.88 -0.93 -64.21
N GLU A 398 55.82 -1.07 -63.27
CA GLU A 398 57.25 -0.83 -63.52
C GLU A 398 57.83 -1.89 -64.47
N ARG A 399 57.48 -3.17 -64.28
CA ARG A 399 57.82 -4.25 -65.22
C ARG A 399 57.27 -3.99 -66.62
N LYS A 400 56.00 -3.56 -66.73
CA LYS A 400 55.39 -3.18 -68.01
C LYS A 400 56.12 -2.02 -68.67
N LYS A 401 56.48 -0.97 -67.91
CA LYS A 401 57.30 0.14 -68.42
C LYS A 401 58.66 -0.32 -68.90
N GLN A 402 59.35 -1.17 -68.15
CA GLN A 402 60.65 -1.72 -68.56
C GLN A 402 60.53 -2.58 -69.83
N GLU A 403 59.44 -3.36 -69.96
CA GLU A 403 59.17 -4.15 -71.16
C GLU A 403 58.86 -3.26 -72.37
N GLU A 404 58.07 -2.19 -72.19
CA GLU A 404 57.81 -1.18 -73.22
C GLU A 404 59.08 -0.43 -73.63
N GLU A 405 59.93 -0.06 -72.67
CA GLU A 405 61.20 0.60 -72.94
C GLU A 405 62.17 -0.34 -73.67
N ARG A 406 62.19 -1.63 -73.31
CA ARG A 406 62.97 -2.65 -74.04
C ARG A 406 62.46 -2.82 -75.47
N LYS A 407 61.14 -2.89 -75.67
CA LYS A 407 60.53 -2.93 -77.01
C LYS A 407 60.86 -1.69 -77.83
N ARG A 408 60.82 -0.49 -77.24
CA ARG A 408 61.24 0.75 -77.90
C ARG A 408 62.72 0.73 -78.30
N ARG A 409 63.61 0.28 -77.40
CA ARG A 409 65.04 0.14 -77.73
C ARG A 409 65.28 -0.86 -78.85
N GLU A 410 64.59 -2.01 -78.82
CA GLU A 410 64.66 -3.00 -79.91
C GLU A 410 64.12 -2.43 -81.23
N GLU A 411 63.10 -1.58 -81.20
CA GLU A 411 62.55 -0.91 -82.38
C GLU A 411 63.48 0.19 -82.90
N GLU A 412 64.10 0.99 -82.03
CA GLU A 412 65.12 1.98 -82.37
C GLU A 412 66.37 1.30 -82.98
N GLU A 413 66.82 0.17 -82.43
CA GLU A 413 67.92 -0.62 -83.00
C GLU A 413 67.55 -1.17 -84.38
N ARG A 414 66.31 -1.64 -84.58
CA ARG A 414 65.82 -2.06 -85.90
C ARG A 414 65.81 -0.91 -86.90
N GLN A 415 65.30 0.26 -86.51
CA GLN A 415 65.28 1.45 -87.35
C GLN A 415 66.71 1.94 -87.68
N ALA A 416 67.63 1.89 -86.72
CA ALA A 416 69.04 2.21 -86.94
C ALA A 416 69.73 1.20 -87.87
N ALA A 417 69.42 -0.09 -87.75
CA ALA A 417 69.92 -1.13 -88.66
C ALA A 417 69.36 -0.96 -90.08
N GLU A 418 68.08 -0.60 -90.21
CA GLU A 418 67.45 -0.33 -91.50
C GLU A 418 68.01 0.95 -92.15
N ALA A 419 68.24 2.01 -91.36
CA ALA A 419 68.92 3.22 -91.82
C ALA A 419 70.37 2.95 -92.28
N ARG A 420 71.10 2.08 -91.57
CA ARG A 420 72.43 1.62 -92.00
C ARG A 420 72.38 0.87 -93.33
N ARG A 421 71.40 -0.04 -93.51
CA ARG A 421 71.20 -0.73 -94.80
C ARG A 421 70.87 0.24 -95.93
N ARG A 422 69.97 1.20 -95.71
CA ARG A 422 69.64 2.23 -96.71
C ARG A 422 70.84 3.12 -97.06
N ALA A 423 71.68 3.45 -96.08
CA ALA A 423 72.93 4.19 -96.32
C ALA A 423 73.96 3.36 -97.11
N GLU A 424 74.00 2.04 -96.88
CA GLU A 424 74.87 1.11 -97.61
C GLU A 424 74.39 0.88 -99.05
N GLU A 425 73.07 0.77 -99.25
CA GLU A 425 72.44 0.73 -100.58
C GLU A 425 72.62 2.04 -101.34
N ALA A 426 72.48 3.20 -100.70
CA ALA A 426 72.76 4.50 -101.30
C ALA A 426 74.25 4.66 -101.68
N ARG A 427 75.18 4.11 -100.89
CA ARG A 427 76.61 4.04 -101.25
C ARG A 427 76.84 3.15 -102.46
N ARG A 428 76.19 1.99 -102.53
CA ARG A 428 76.29 1.09 -103.70
C ARG A 428 75.72 1.73 -104.96
N GLN A 429 74.58 2.41 -104.86
CA GLN A 429 73.99 3.15 -105.98
C GLN A 429 74.88 4.32 -106.42
N ALA A 430 75.51 5.04 -105.49
CA ALA A 430 76.48 6.09 -105.81
C ALA A 430 77.77 5.53 -106.46
N GLU A 431 78.22 4.34 -106.07
CA GLU A 431 79.33 3.63 -106.73
C GLU A 431 78.95 3.12 -108.12
N GLU A 432 77.73 2.61 -108.31
CA GLU A 432 77.21 2.21 -109.63
C GLU A 432 77.01 3.43 -110.55
N GLU A 433 76.55 4.56 -110.03
CA GLU A 433 76.42 5.81 -110.79
C GLU A 433 77.80 6.40 -111.15
N ARG A 434 78.80 6.29 -110.25
CA ARG A 434 80.21 6.61 -110.56
C ARG A 434 80.76 5.73 -111.68
N ARG A 435 80.53 4.42 -111.63
CA ARG A 435 80.94 3.47 -112.68
C ARG A 435 80.20 3.70 -114.00
N ARG A 436 78.96 4.19 -113.98
CA ARG A 436 78.22 4.58 -115.18
C ARG A 436 78.76 5.84 -115.81
N ARG A 437 79.10 6.86 -115.01
CA ARG A 437 79.74 8.10 -115.49
C ARG A 437 81.16 7.87 -116.01
N GLU A 438 81.93 6.97 -115.39
CA GLU A 438 83.26 6.56 -115.87
C GLU A 438 83.19 5.70 -117.17
N ALA A 439 82.03 5.12 -117.50
CA ALA A 439 81.80 4.39 -118.75
C ALA A 439 81.23 5.27 -119.89
N GLU A 440 80.63 6.42 -119.57
CA GLU A 440 80.14 7.41 -120.55
C GLU A 440 81.21 8.44 -120.98
N GLU A 441 82.31 8.60 -120.23
CA GLU A 441 83.44 9.50 -120.59
C GLU A 441 84.55 8.82 -121.43
N ALA A 442 84.32 7.59 -121.91
CA ALA A 442 85.27 6.84 -122.75
C ALA A 442 84.77 6.57 -124.18
N GLU A 443 83.86 7.40 -124.70
CA GLU A 443 83.56 7.53 -126.13
C GLU A 443 83.98 8.91 -126.67
#